data_AF-A0A2V8XCM1-F1
#
_entry.id   AF-A0A2V8XCM1-F1
#
_cell.length_a   1.000
_cell.length_b   1.000
_cell.length_c   1.000
_cell.angle_alpha   90.00
_cell.angle_beta   90.00
_cell.angle_gamma   90.00
#
_symmetry.space_group_name_H-M   'P 1'
#
loop_
_entity.id
_entity.type
_entity.pdbx_description
1 polymer ?
#
loop_
_entity_poly.entity_id
_entity_poly.type
_entity_poly.pdbx_seq_one_letter_code
_entity_poly.pdbx_strand_id
1 'polypeptide(L)'
;MATPNPAFWSEIDTLLTTAANNDLVVVFNPLITQNFLITFQNAGNTKCFNWGVSLGNRYKTFTNIIWYNGNDFQSWHTASDLALVSNIMAGIKSVDTNHLQSLQLDFNRSYSNQATATVGANLTLDAVYTYYEAYDYVRTAYASSPTLPVFLLESNYEGGNNTGQLTSPANAFIVRQEAYYAMTSGAAGTIWGNESVNHFDTNYPGSLTTTASLEVKYLPQLLAPYPWWNLVPDTGHVVVTAGFGTAAPNNLNLYNATYATNAWSSSDSLAIVYTPVSTTLSVNMANFSKSMNASWFDPTGTSTAIGFFPNTGSQNFTTPSTAHSDGTHDWVLVLH
;
A
#
# COMPACT_ATOMS: atom_id res chain seq x y z
N MET A 1 12.17 1.51 -29.20
CA MET A 1 13.20 1.99 -28.25
C MET A 1 14.36 2.78 -28.88
N ALA A 2 14.66 2.69 -30.19
CA ALA A 2 15.86 3.35 -30.75
C ALA A 2 15.73 4.87 -31.03
N THR A 3 14.50 5.39 -31.19
CA THR A 3 14.26 6.83 -31.45
C THR A 3 13.06 7.29 -30.63
N PRO A 4 13.28 7.86 -29.43
CA PRO A 4 12.19 8.38 -28.59
C PRO A 4 11.51 9.58 -29.27
N ASN A 5 10.18 9.68 -29.19
CA ASN A 5 9.43 10.85 -29.68
C ASN A 5 9.67 12.04 -28.70
N PRO A 6 10.38 13.10 -29.10
CA PRO A 6 10.72 14.19 -28.17
C PRO A 6 9.50 14.91 -27.62
N ALA A 7 8.42 15.05 -28.41
CA ALA A 7 7.21 15.74 -27.97
C ALA A 7 6.49 14.96 -26.85
N PHE A 8 6.42 13.63 -26.97
CA PHE A 8 5.87 12.78 -25.92
C PHE A 8 6.64 12.94 -24.61
N TRP A 9 7.98 12.86 -24.67
CA TRP A 9 8.79 12.96 -23.48
C TRP A 9 8.80 14.37 -22.87
N SER A 10 8.57 15.41 -23.65
CA SER A 10 8.37 16.77 -23.12
C SER A 10 7.08 16.91 -22.33
N GLU A 11 6.03 16.19 -22.71
CA GLU A 11 4.77 16.15 -21.94
C GLU A 11 4.98 15.47 -20.59
N ILE A 12 5.70 14.34 -20.58
CA ILE A 12 6.05 13.64 -19.33
C ILE A 12 6.89 14.54 -18.40
N ASP A 13 7.87 15.28 -18.93
CA ASP A 13 8.65 16.24 -18.14
C ASP A 13 7.75 17.31 -17.50
N THR A 14 6.73 17.78 -18.24
CA THR A 14 5.77 18.78 -17.78
C THR A 14 4.87 18.22 -16.69
N LEU A 15 4.42 16.97 -16.82
CA LEU A 15 3.66 16.26 -15.79
C LEU A 15 4.48 16.12 -14.50
N LEU A 16 5.72 15.64 -14.59
CA LEU A 16 6.59 15.46 -13.42
C LEU A 16 6.89 16.79 -12.71
N THR A 17 7.11 17.86 -13.48
CA THR A 17 7.30 19.22 -12.95
C THR A 17 6.02 19.73 -12.27
N THR A 18 4.87 19.51 -12.89
CA THR A 18 3.57 19.92 -12.32
C THR A 18 3.29 19.16 -11.02
N ALA A 19 3.56 17.87 -10.97
CA ALA A 19 3.46 17.06 -9.76
C ALA A 19 4.38 17.62 -8.66
N ALA A 20 5.64 17.92 -8.98
CA ALA A 20 6.60 18.48 -8.03
C ALA A 20 6.12 19.83 -7.46
N ASN A 21 5.58 20.71 -8.31
CA ASN A 21 5.02 22.00 -7.90
C ASN A 21 3.77 21.89 -7.01
N ASN A 22 3.18 20.69 -6.90
CA ASN A 22 2.04 20.39 -6.04
C ASN A 22 2.42 19.40 -4.91
N ASP A 23 3.72 19.26 -4.61
CA ASP A 23 4.24 18.38 -3.56
C ASP A 23 3.86 16.89 -3.76
N LEU A 24 3.68 16.48 -5.02
CA LEU A 24 3.35 15.10 -5.38
C LEU A 24 4.57 14.33 -5.90
N VAL A 25 4.72 13.11 -5.39
CA VAL A 25 5.65 12.11 -5.90
C VAL A 25 4.96 11.26 -6.97
N VAL A 26 5.66 11.00 -8.08
CA VAL A 26 5.17 10.16 -9.17
C VAL A 26 5.78 8.77 -9.09
N VAL A 27 4.91 7.77 -8.94
CA VAL A 27 5.26 6.35 -9.05
C VAL A 27 5.32 6.01 -10.55
N PHE A 28 6.54 6.08 -11.11
CA PHE A 28 6.76 6.18 -12.54
C PHE A 28 7.16 4.84 -13.16
N ASN A 29 6.31 4.31 -14.04
CA ASN A 29 6.58 3.07 -14.75
C ASN A 29 7.35 3.24 -16.08
N PRO A 30 8.60 2.71 -16.19
CA PRO A 30 9.39 2.77 -17.43
C PRO A 30 9.03 1.68 -18.46
N LEU A 31 8.31 0.63 -18.05
CA LEU A 31 7.87 -0.52 -18.85
C LEU A 31 6.56 -1.08 -18.29
N ILE A 32 5.46 -0.88 -18.99
CA ILE A 32 4.16 -1.51 -18.67
C ILE A 32 4.14 -2.95 -19.21
N THR A 33 4.35 -3.95 -18.35
CA THR A 33 4.49 -5.34 -18.80
C THR A 33 3.19 -5.96 -19.33
N GLN A 34 2.02 -5.58 -18.79
CA GLN A 34 0.73 -6.11 -19.23
C GLN A 34 0.53 -6.01 -20.75
N ASN A 35 0.84 -4.84 -21.33
CA ASN A 35 0.50 -4.51 -22.72
C ASN A 35 1.72 -4.37 -23.63
N PHE A 36 2.90 -4.05 -23.07
CA PHE A 36 4.08 -3.71 -23.88
C PHE A 36 5.24 -4.70 -23.76
N LEU A 37 5.13 -5.78 -22.99
CA LEU A 37 6.23 -6.75 -22.81
C LEU A 37 6.81 -7.27 -24.14
N ILE A 38 5.96 -7.55 -25.13
CA ILE A 38 6.39 -8.01 -26.46
C ILE A 38 7.36 -7.02 -27.15
N THR A 39 7.18 -5.72 -26.93
CA THR A 39 8.08 -4.68 -27.46
C THR A 39 9.49 -4.82 -26.88
N PHE A 40 9.59 -5.19 -25.61
CA PHE A 40 10.86 -5.35 -24.90
C PHE A 40 11.49 -6.71 -25.20
N GLN A 41 10.69 -7.76 -25.34
CA GLN A 41 11.15 -9.07 -25.83
C GLN A 41 11.81 -8.95 -27.21
N ASN A 42 11.17 -8.26 -28.16
CA ASN A 42 11.71 -8.03 -29.51
C ASN A 42 12.97 -7.16 -29.51
N ALA A 43 13.16 -6.33 -28.48
CA ALA A 43 14.34 -5.47 -28.38
C ALA A 43 15.54 -6.17 -27.73
N GLY A 44 15.29 -7.09 -26.80
CA GLY A 44 16.30 -7.86 -26.07
C GLY A 44 16.98 -7.08 -24.94
N ASN A 45 17.74 -7.82 -24.12
CA ASN A 45 18.34 -7.33 -22.86
C ASN A 45 19.18 -6.06 -23.01
N THR A 46 20.07 -5.98 -24.01
CA THR A 46 20.95 -4.81 -24.20
C THR A 46 20.15 -3.53 -24.45
N LYS A 47 19.08 -3.59 -25.25
CA LYS A 47 18.23 -2.42 -25.50
C LYS A 47 17.39 -2.06 -24.28
N CYS A 48 16.95 -3.04 -23.50
CA CYS A 48 16.26 -2.82 -22.23
C CYS A 48 17.16 -2.11 -21.21
N PHE A 49 18.43 -2.53 -21.09
CA PHE A 49 19.40 -1.83 -20.24
C PHE A 49 19.63 -0.39 -20.70
N ASN A 50 19.90 -0.17 -21.99
CA ASN A 50 20.11 1.16 -22.54
C ASN A 50 18.86 2.05 -22.43
N TRP A 51 17.66 1.46 -22.47
CA TRP A 51 16.41 2.16 -22.19
C TRP A 51 16.38 2.69 -20.76
N GLY A 52 16.71 1.85 -19.78
CA GLY A 52 16.85 2.26 -18.39
C GLY A 52 17.88 3.38 -18.22
N VAL A 53 19.05 3.28 -18.85
CA VAL A 53 20.08 4.34 -18.84
C VAL A 53 19.56 5.65 -19.43
N SER A 54 18.80 5.59 -20.53
CA SER A 54 18.23 6.79 -21.16
C SER A 54 17.24 7.49 -20.25
N LEU A 55 16.34 6.73 -19.62
CA LEU A 55 15.35 7.27 -18.68
C LEU A 55 16.00 7.80 -17.41
N GLY A 56 16.91 7.04 -16.81
CA GLY A 56 17.65 7.47 -15.62
C GLY A 56 18.43 8.77 -15.88
N ASN A 57 19.09 8.92 -17.03
CA ASN A 57 19.77 10.17 -17.37
C ASN A 57 18.83 11.36 -17.55
N ARG A 58 17.63 11.13 -18.11
CA ARG A 58 16.63 12.17 -18.31
C ARG A 58 16.02 12.63 -16.99
N TYR A 59 15.80 11.71 -16.06
CA TYR A 59 14.92 11.93 -14.91
C TYR A 59 15.62 11.99 -13.55
N LYS A 60 16.90 11.62 -13.43
CA LYS A 60 17.66 11.65 -12.15
C LYS A 60 17.72 13.00 -11.42
N THR A 61 17.40 14.10 -12.10
CA THR A 61 17.40 15.46 -11.53
C THR A 61 16.02 15.91 -11.04
N PHE A 62 14.96 15.22 -11.44
CA PHE A 62 13.65 15.39 -10.78
C PHE A 62 13.79 14.82 -9.37
N THR A 63 13.12 15.39 -8.38
CA THR A 63 13.26 14.97 -6.97
C THR A 63 12.07 14.15 -6.47
N ASN A 64 11.05 14.00 -7.30
CA ASN A 64 9.73 13.49 -6.94
C ASN A 64 9.36 12.24 -7.74
N ILE A 65 10.31 11.31 -7.90
CA ILE A 65 10.10 10.05 -8.64
C ILE A 65 10.36 8.84 -7.73
N ILE A 66 9.49 7.83 -7.85
CA ILE A 66 9.78 6.45 -7.44
C ILE A 66 9.68 5.59 -8.71
N TRP A 67 10.75 4.89 -9.07
CA TRP A 67 10.71 3.99 -10.22
C TRP A 67 9.87 2.76 -9.91
N TYR A 68 8.97 2.44 -10.82
CA TYR A 68 7.97 1.41 -10.61
C TYR A 68 7.94 0.46 -11.80
N ASN A 69 8.54 -0.72 -11.69
CA ASN A 69 8.71 -1.62 -12.83
C ASN A 69 7.61 -2.69 -12.86
N GLY A 70 7.45 -3.38 -13.99
CA GLY A 70 6.42 -4.41 -14.16
C GLY A 70 5.09 -3.79 -14.57
N ASN A 71 4.04 -4.04 -13.80
CA ASN A 71 2.63 -3.76 -14.07
C ASN A 71 1.86 -4.95 -14.65
N ASP A 72 1.02 -5.54 -13.80
CA ASP A 72 0.34 -6.80 -14.04
C ASP A 72 1.30 -7.79 -14.71
N PHE A 73 2.44 -8.05 -14.07
CA PHE A 73 3.51 -8.79 -14.69
C PHE A 73 3.32 -10.31 -14.54
N GLN A 74 2.24 -10.88 -15.08
CA GLN A 74 1.88 -12.29 -14.86
C GLN A 74 2.96 -13.30 -15.29
N SER A 75 3.84 -12.95 -16.24
CA SER A 75 4.92 -13.84 -16.69
C SER A 75 6.23 -13.67 -15.90
N TRP A 76 6.21 -13.06 -14.71
CA TRP A 76 7.40 -12.85 -13.89
C TRP A 76 8.17 -14.11 -13.51
N HIS A 77 7.51 -15.28 -13.50
CA HIS A 77 8.16 -16.58 -13.31
C HIS A 77 8.98 -17.04 -14.54
N THR A 78 8.74 -16.45 -15.71
CA THR A 78 9.51 -16.70 -16.93
C THR A 78 10.83 -15.94 -16.83
N ALA A 79 11.93 -16.68 -16.64
CA ALA A 79 13.25 -16.09 -16.42
C ALA A 79 13.69 -15.09 -17.51
N SER A 80 13.35 -15.35 -18.79
CA SER A 80 13.66 -14.43 -19.89
C SER A 80 12.90 -13.11 -19.80
N ASP A 81 11.66 -13.12 -19.32
CA ASP A 81 10.84 -11.91 -19.19
C ASP A 81 11.32 -11.09 -18.00
N LEU A 82 11.55 -11.73 -16.85
CA LEU A 82 12.06 -11.06 -15.65
C LEU A 82 13.46 -10.47 -15.87
N ALA A 83 14.29 -11.10 -16.72
CA ALA A 83 15.58 -10.55 -17.11
C ALA A 83 15.45 -9.21 -17.87
N LEU A 84 14.42 -9.01 -18.69
CA LEU A 84 14.21 -7.75 -19.40
C LEU A 84 13.94 -6.61 -18.42
N VAL A 85 13.05 -6.85 -17.44
CA VAL A 85 12.74 -5.90 -16.38
C VAL A 85 13.96 -5.61 -15.51
N SER A 86 14.70 -6.65 -15.10
CA SER A 86 15.93 -6.50 -14.33
C SER A 86 16.97 -5.64 -15.06
N ASN A 87 17.10 -5.79 -16.38
CA ASN A 87 18.01 -4.96 -17.19
C ASN A 87 17.59 -3.49 -17.22
N ILE A 88 16.29 -3.17 -17.30
CA ILE A 88 15.82 -1.78 -17.22
C ILE A 88 16.16 -1.19 -15.86
N MET A 89 15.84 -1.90 -14.78
CA MET A 89 16.13 -1.47 -13.41
C MET A 89 17.63 -1.22 -13.19
N ALA A 90 18.48 -2.12 -13.68
CA ALA A 90 19.93 -1.98 -13.63
C ALA A 90 20.44 -0.79 -14.45
N GLY A 91 19.85 -0.57 -15.62
CA GLY A 91 20.15 0.58 -16.48
C GLY A 91 19.86 1.90 -15.79
N ILE A 92 18.67 2.03 -15.17
CA ILE A 92 18.29 3.20 -14.37
C ILE A 92 19.29 3.38 -13.22
N LYS A 93 19.50 2.36 -12.40
CA LYS A 93 20.40 2.39 -11.23
C LYS A 93 21.84 2.79 -11.59
N SER A 94 22.31 2.45 -12.79
CA SER A 94 23.67 2.77 -13.22
C SER A 94 23.94 4.28 -13.39
N VAL A 95 22.90 5.10 -13.53
CA VAL A 95 23.01 6.55 -13.75
C VAL A 95 22.16 7.41 -12.82
N ASP A 96 21.17 6.80 -12.15
CA ASP A 96 20.30 7.41 -11.16
C ASP A 96 20.48 6.68 -9.82
N THR A 97 21.18 7.33 -8.90
CA THR A 97 21.41 6.85 -7.53
C THR A 97 20.49 7.53 -6.52
N ASN A 98 19.55 8.35 -6.97
CA ASN A 98 18.75 9.21 -6.10
C ASN A 98 17.38 8.60 -5.80
N HIS A 99 16.80 7.87 -6.76
CA HIS A 99 15.44 7.37 -6.66
C HIS A 99 15.35 5.91 -6.22
N LEU A 100 14.29 5.63 -5.46
CA LEU A 100 13.88 4.28 -5.10
C LEU A 100 13.34 3.52 -6.31
N GLN A 101 13.45 2.19 -6.31
CA GLN A 101 12.82 1.32 -7.30
C GLN A 101 12.00 0.20 -6.65
N SER A 102 10.86 -0.11 -7.26
CA SER A 102 9.97 -1.23 -6.94
C SER A 102 9.57 -2.03 -8.19
N LEU A 103 8.81 -3.12 -8.00
CA LEU A 103 8.32 -4.02 -9.05
C LEU A 103 6.93 -4.57 -8.73
N GLN A 104 5.91 -4.30 -9.56
CA GLN A 104 4.63 -5.03 -9.48
C GLN A 104 4.74 -6.35 -10.23
N LEU A 105 4.31 -7.41 -9.56
CA LEU A 105 4.21 -8.76 -10.11
C LEU A 105 2.75 -9.04 -10.53
N ASP A 106 2.18 -10.19 -10.16
CA ASP A 106 0.81 -10.56 -10.52
C ASP A 106 -0.26 -9.90 -9.63
N PHE A 107 -1.47 -9.77 -10.18
CA PHE A 107 -2.59 -9.05 -9.55
C PHE A 107 -3.29 -9.81 -8.44
N ASN A 108 -3.17 -11.14 -8.39
CA ASN A 108 -3.95 -11.91 -7.43
C ASN A 108 -3.36 -11.73 -6.04
N ARG A 109 -2.08 -12.12 -5.89
CA ARG A 109 -1.34 -12.02 -4.64
C ARG A 109 0.14 -12.03 -4.92
N SER A 110 0.77 -10.87 -4.81
CA SER A 110 2.20 -10.79 -5.02
C SER A 110 2.87 -9.69 -4.21
N TYR A 111 4.18 -9.82 -4.05
CA TYR A 111 5.05 -8.77 -3.55
C TYR A 111 6.40 -8.81 -4.29
N SER A 112 6.99 -7.65 -4.58
CA SER A 112 8.22 -7.50 -5.36
C SER A 112 9.34 -8.46 -4.93
N ASN A 113 9.51 -8.66 -3.61
CA ASN A 113 10.61 -9.44 -3.07
C ASN A 113 10.51 -10.94 -3.38
N GLN A 114 9.38 -11.44 -3.90
CA GLN A 114 9.30 -12.79 -4.46
C GLN A 114 10.23 -12.99 -5.67
N ALA A 115 10.59 -11.90 -6.36
CA ALA A 115 11.51 -11.91 -7.51
C ALA A 115 12.97 -11.61 -7.13
N THR A 116 13.31 -11.53 -5.84
CA THR A 116 14.60 -11.00 -5.34
C THR A 116 15.83 -11.71 -5.87
N ALA A 117 15.73 -13.00 -6.20
CA ALA A 117 16.82 -13.77 -6.81
C ALA A 117 17.34 -13.15 -8.12
N THR A 118 16.48 -12.45 -8.86
CA THR A 118 16.82 -11.82 -10.15
C THR A 118 16.89 -10.29 -10.07
N VAL A 119 16.04 -9.66 -9.25
CA VAL A 119 15.93 -8.19 -9.21
C VAL A 119 16.45 -7.55 -7.92
N GLY A 120 16.83 -8.34 -6.91
CA GLY A 120 17.15 -7.86 -5.56
C GLY A 120 18.27 -6.82 -5.51
N ALA A 121 19.24 -6.90 -6.43
CA ALA A 121 20.29 -5.89 -6.55
C ALA A 121 19.79 -4.50 -6.94
N ASN A 122 18.58 -4.38 -7.50
CA ASN A 122 17.98 -3.12 -7.95
C ASN A 122 16.73 -2.72 -7.15
N LEU A 123 16.22 -3.59 -6.29
CA LEU A 123 14.99 -3.38 -5.53
C LEU A 123 15.27 -2.62 -4.23
N THR A 124 14.50 -1.57 -3.94
CA THR A 124 14.63 -0.78 -2.70
C THR A 124 13.33 -0.64 -1.92
N LEU A 125 12.20 -0.99 -2.54
CA LEU A 125 10.87 -1.02 -1.95
C LEU A 125 10.19 -2.34 -2.32
N ASP A 126 9.30 -2.82 -1.47
CA ASP A 126 8.50 -4.03 -1.74
C ASP A 126 7.04 -3.64 -2.00
N ALA A 127 6.63 -3.68 -3.26
CA ALA A 127 5.26 -3.39 -3.67
C ALA A 127 4.39 -4.63 -3.54
N VAL A 128 3.35 -4.54 -2.72
CA VAL A 128 2.31 -5.57 -2.59
C VAL A 128 1.18 -5.28 -3.58
N TYR A 129 0.71 -6.33 -4.27
CA TYR A 129 -0.55 -6.33 -5.00
C TYR A 129 -1.41 -7.50 -4.47
N THR A 130 -2.61 -7.20 -3.98
CA THR A 130 -3.62 -8.22 -3.70
C THR A 130 -5.05 -7.69 -3.85
N TYR A 131 -5.97 -8.52 -4.33
CA TYR A 131 -7.41 -8.26 -4.27
C TYR A 131 -8.09 -8.80 -2.98
N TYR A 132 -7.31 -9.45 -2.11
CA TYR A 132 -7.77 -10.11 -0.88
C TYR A 132 -7.36 -9.31 0.34
N GLU A 133 -7.44 -9.87 1.56
CA GLU A 133 -7.06 -9.10 2.74
C GLU A 133 -5.61 -8.64 2.70
N ALA A 134 -5.42 -7.33 2.57
CA ALA A 134 -4.13 -6.69 2.41
C ALA A 134 -3.12 -7.07 3.51
N TYR A 135 -3.60 -7.32 4.74
CA TYR A 135 -2.73 -7.67 5.85
C TYR A 135 -1.87 -8.92 5.59
N ASP A 136 -2.36 -9.89 4.80
CA ASP A 136 -1.68 -11.17 4.61
C ASP A 136 -0.36 -10.99 3.85
N TYR A 137 -0.45 -10.39 2.64
CA TYR A 137 0.71 -10.19 1.79
C TYR A 137 1.56 -9.01 2.25
N VAL A 138 1.00 -8.01 2.93
CA VAL A 138 1.79 -6.96 3.59
C VAL A 138 2.66 -7.55 4.71
N ARG A 139 2.13 -8.42 5.58
CA ARG A 139 2.93 -9.09 6.62
C ARG A 139 3.99 -10.02 6.03
N THR A 140 3.62 -10.75 4.98
CA THR A 140 4.54 -11.65 4.30
C THR A 140 5.71 -10.88 3.66
N ALA A 141 5.42 -9.79 2.97
CA ALA A 141 6.42 -8.87 2.43
C ALA A 141 7.29 -8.27 3.54
N TYR A 142 6.68 -7.80 4.65
CA TYR A 142 7.40 -7.20 5.78
C TYR A 142 8.40 -8.17 6.42
N ALA A 143 8.02 -9.45 6.54
CA ALA A 143 8.86 -10.50 7.12
C ALA A 143 9.86 -11.11 6.11
N SER A 144 9.82 -10.69 4.85
CA SER A 144 10.65 -11.27 3.78
C SER A 144 12.10 -10.77 3.83
N SER A 145 12.98 -11.45 3.10
CA SER A 145 14.41 -11.13 3.02
C SER A 145 14.83 -10.87 1.57
N PRO A 146 15.56 -9.77 1.29
CA PRO A 146 15.97 -8.71 2.21
C PRO A 146 14.78 -7.91 2.76
N THR A 147 14.90 -7.41 3.99
CA THR A 147 13.89 -6.53 4.57
C THR A 147 13.89 -5.18 3.85
N LEU A 148 12.76 -4.83 3.23
CA LEU A 148 12.56 -3.59 2.49
C LEU A 148 11.29 -2.89 3.00
N PRO A 149 11.18 -1.55 2.92
CA PRO A 149 9.92 -0.88 3.18
C PRO A 149 8.83 -1.40 2.23
N VAL A 150 7.74 -1.87 2.81
CA VAL A 150 6.58 -2.43 2.10
C VAL A 150 5.58 -1.33 1.81
N PHE A 151 4.89 -1.35 0.68
CA PHE A 151 3.70 -0.54 0.48
C PHE A 151 2.64 -1.32 -0.30
N LEU A 152 1.37 -1.05 0.00
CA LEU A 152 0.27 -1.59 -0.81
C LEU A 152 0.18 -0.76 -2.09
N LEU A 153 0.71 -1.32 -3.18
CA LEU A 153 0.78 -0.65 -4.47
C LEU A 153 -0.58 -0.69 -5.18
N GLU A 154 -1.26 -1.84 -5.13
CA GLU A 154 -2.55 -1.99 -5.82
C GLU A 154 -3.42 -3.02 -5.11
N SER A 155 -4.72 -2.72 -5.10
CA SER A 155 -5.76 -3.51 -4.48
C SER A 155 -7.10 -3.20 -5.17
N ASN A 156 -8.24 -3.32 -4.48
CA ASN A 156 -9.53 -3.12 -5.13
C ASN A 156 -9.79 -1.62 -5.33
N TYR A 157 -9.86 -1.17 -6.58
CA TYR A 157 -10.27 0.19 -6.88
C TYR A 157 -11.74 0.43 -6.53
N GLU A 158 -12.06 1.64 -6.05
CA GLU A 158 -13.44 2.07 -5.91
C GLU A 158 -14.20 1.88 -7.23
N GLY A 159 -15.38 1.25 -7.15
CA GLY A 159 -16.20 0.89 -8.30
C GLY A 159 -15.84 -0.46 -8.95
N GLY A 160 -14.68 -1.02 -8.61
CA GLY A 160 -14.16 -2.25 -9.19
C GLY A 160 -14.65 -3.53 -8.51
N ASN A 161 -14.61 -4.62 -9.27
CA ASN A 161 -14.79 -6.00 -8.78
C ASN A 161 -14.08 -6.98 -9.73
N ASN A 162 -12.79 -6.77 -9.97
CA ASN A 162 -12.02 -7.46 -11.02
C ASN A 162 -11.98 -8.99 -10.84
N THR A 163 -12.05 -9.46 -9.60
CA THR A 163 -12.09 -10.90 -9.28
C THR A 163 -13.49 -11.50 -9.39
N GLY A 164 -14.53 -10.67 -9.40
CA GLY A 164 -15.93 -11.06 -9.28
C GLY A 164 -16.30 -11.64 -7.90
N GLN A 165 -15.42 -11.55 -6.91
CA GLN A 165 -15.57 -12.19 -5.61
C GLN A 165 -16.22 -11.28 -4.56
N LEU A 166 -16.18 -9.96 -4.75
CA LEU A 166 -16.90 -9.03 -3.88
C LEU A 166 -18.41 -9.16 -4.15
N THR A 167 -19.21 -9.11 -3.09
CA THR A 167 -20.69 -9.15 -3.19
C THR A 167 -21.28 -7.92 -3.88
N SER A 168 -20.53 -6.83 -3.93
CA SER A 168 -20.80 -5.63 -4.71
C SER A 168 -19.48 -4.99 -5.12
N PRO A 169 -19.45 -4.08 -6.11
CA PRO A 169 -18.28 -3.24 -6.36
C PRO A 169 -17.68 -2.66 -5.08
N ALA A 170 -16.36 -2.51 -5.05
CA ALA A 170 -15.66 -1.92 -3.92
C ALA A 170 -16.18 -0.50 -3.67
N ASN A 171 -16.55 -0.24 -2.42
CA ASN A 171 -17.09 1.03 -1.96
C ASN A 171 -16.13 1.69 -0.95
N ALA A 172 -16.56 2.77 -0.32
CA ALA A 172 -15.79 3.49 0.68
C ALA A 172 -15.25 2.58 1.80
N PHE A 173 -16.06 1.62 2.30
CA PHE A 173 -15.61 0.66 3.30
C PHE A 173 -14.45 -0.21 2.83
N ILE A 174 -14.51 -0.75 1.60
CA ILE A 174 -13.42 -1.59 1.06
C ILE A 174 -12.14 -0.78 0.92
N VAL A 175 -12.24 0.44 0.39
CA VAL A 175 -11.10 1.35 0.20
C VAL A 175 -10.44 1.74 1.54
N ARG A 176 -11.25 1.98 2.58
CA ARG A 176 -10.71 2.19 3.93
C ARG A 176 -10.06 0.90 4.44
N GLN A 177 -10.78 -0.22 4.36
CA GLN A 177 -10.35 -1.49 4.93
C GLN A 177 -8.97 -1.93 4.41
N GLU A 178 -8.74 -1.87 3.10
CA GLU A 178 -7.44 -2.23 2.52
C GLU A 178 -6.31 -1.30 2.97
N ALA A 179 -6.58 0.01 3.04
CA ALA A 179 -5.62 1.03 3.46
C ALA A 179 -5.22 0.89 4.94
N TYR A 180 -6.21 0.73 5.83
CA TYR A 180 -5.94 0.52 7.25
C TYR A 180 -5.28 -0.84 7.49
N TYR A 181 -5.74 -1.91 6.85
CA TYR A 181 -5.07 -3.22 6.94
C TYR A 181 -3.60 -3.16 6.54
N ALA A 182 -3.26 -2.43 5.47
CA ALA A 182 -1.87 -2.27 5.07
C ALA A 182 -1.04 -1.60 6.18
N MET A 183 -1.49 -0.44 6.66
CA MET A 183 -0.72 0.35 7.64
C MET A 183 -0.58 -0.37 8.99
N THR A 184 -1.61 -1.04 9.49
CA THR A 184 -1.55 -1.82 10.74
C THR A 184 -0.92 -3.21 10.57
N SER A 185 -0.36 -3.48 9.39
CA SER A 185 0.34 -4.73 9.07
C SER A 185 1.80 -4.54 8.67
N GLY A 186 2.32 -3.31 8.75
CA GLY A 186 3.73 -2.99 8.52
C GLY A 186 4.02 -2.30 7.19
N ALA A 187 3.00 -1.85 6.45
CA ALA A 187 3.22 -1.03 5.27
C ALA A 187 3.71 0.38 5.66
N ALA A 188 4.61 0.92 4.85
CA ALA A 188 5.08 2.30 4.86
C ALA A 188 4.18 3.24 4.04
N GLY A 189 3.12 2.71 3.43
CA GLY A 189 2.17 3.47 2.63
C GLY A 189 1.19 2.57 1.86
N THR A 190 0.22 3.21 1.23
CA THR A 190 -0.78 2.58 0.36
C THR A 190 -1.13 3.54 -0.77
N ILE A 191 -1.51 3.00 -1.92
CA ILE A 191 -2.05 3.77 -3.05
C ILE A 191 -3.56 3.59 -3.10
N TRP A 192 -4.27 4.71 -3.21
CA TRP A 192 -5.70 4.71 -3.50
C TRP A 192 -5.92 4.56 -5.01
N GLY A 193 -6.99 3.87 -5.39
CA GLY A 193 -7.45 3.87 -6.78
C GLY A 193 -8.97 3.84 -6.92
N ASN A 194 -9.40 4.33 -8.07
CA ASN A 194 -10.79 4.38 -8.50
C ASN A 194 -10.83 3.98 -9.98
N GLU A 195 -11.76 3.10 -10.35
CA GLU A 195 -11.79 2.49 -11.68
C GLU A 195 -11.94 3.53 -12.80
N SER A 196 -12.81 4.52 -12.60
CA SER A 196 -13.07 5.58 -13.57
C SER A 196 -11.88 6.55 -13.71
N VAL A 197 -11.18 6.84 -12.59
CA VAL A 197 -9.96 7.65 -12.60
C VAL A 197 -8.83 6.92 -13.31
N ASN A 198 -8.66 5.62 -13.04
CA ASN A 198 -7.65 4.78 -13.68
C ASN A 198 -7.81 4.75 -15.22
N HIS A 199 -9.05 4.67 -15.71
CA HIS A 199 -9.33 4.61 -17.15
C HIS A 199 -9.41 5.97 -17.84
N PHE A 200 -9.36 7.07 -17.09
CA PHE A 200 -9.68 8.41 -17.59
C PHE A 200 -11.04 8.45 -18.31
N ASP A 201 -12.05 7.77 -17.75
CA ASP A 201 -13.41 7.79 -18.32
C ASP A 201 -13.96 9.21 -18.42
N THR A 202 -14.85 9.49 -19.36
CA THR A 202 -15.40 10.85 -19.59
C THR A 202 -15.90 11.56 -18.32
N ASN A 203 -16.40 10.82 -17.33
CA ASN A 203 -16.93 11.32 -16.07
C ASN A 203 -15.97 11.22 -14.87
N TYR A 204 -14.70 10.82 -15.07
CA TYR A 204 -13.72 10.64 -13.99
C TYR A 204 -13.54 11.87 -13.08
N PRO A 205 -13.72 13.15 -13.51
CA PRO A 205 -13.59 14.27 -12.59
C PRO A 205 -14.54 14.20 -11.40
N GLY A 206 -15.74 13.60 -11.56
CA GLY A 206 -16.66 13.37 -10.45
C GLY A 206 -16.17 12.29 -9.48
N SER A 207 -15.41 11.32 -9.99
CA SER A 207 -14.83 10.20 -9.24
C SER A 207 -13.75 10.66 -8.26
N LEU A 208 -13.11 11.82 -8.48
CA LEU A 208 -12.15 12.44 -7.55
C LEU A 208 -12.81 13.00 -6.28
N THR A 209 -14.13 13.11 -6.24
CA THR A 209 -14.89 13.72 -5.14
C THR A 209 -15.94 12.79 -4.52
N THR A 210 -15.85 11.49 -4.81
CA THR A 210 -16.69 10.47 -4.14
C THR A 210 -16.37 10.41 -2.65
N THR A 211 -17.29 9.85 -1.86
CA THR A 211 -17.06 9.62 -0.43
C THR A 211 -15.78 8.83 -0.18
N ALA A 212 -15.54 7.75 -0.92
CA ALA A 212 -14.33 6.94 -0.76
C ALA A 212 -13.06 7.76 -1.03
N SER A 213 -13.02 8.51 -2.14
CA SER A 213 -11.89 9.38 -2.50
C SER A 213 -11.59 10.43 -1.44
N LEU A 214 -12.63 11.06 -0.88
CA LEU A 214 -12.48 12.10 0.12
C LEU A 214 -12.07 11.56 1.50
N GLU A 215 -12.36 10.29 1.80
CA GLU A 215 -12.02 9.64 3.06
C GLU A 215 -10.56 9.18 3.14
N VAL A 216 -9.87 9.00 2.01
CA VAL A 216 -8.45 8.60 1.97
C VAL A 216 -7.56 9.49 2.82
N LYS A 217 -7.88 10.79 2.92
CA LYS A 217 -7.13 11.77 3.72
C LYS A 217 -7.16 11.49 5.23
N TYR A 218 -8.13 10.73 5.72
CA TYR A 218 -8.29 10.50 7.16
C TYR A 218 -7.23 9.55 7.72
N LEU A 219 -6.70 8.65 6.90
CA LEU A 219 -5.58 7.80 7.30
C LEU A 219 -4.29 8.62 7.59
N PRO A 220 -3.77 9.47 6.69
CA PRO A 220 -2.63 10.33 7.03
C PRO A 220 -2.97 11.34 8.13
N GLN A 221 -4.21 11.85 8.21
CA GLN A 221 -4.63 12.70 9.33
C GLN A 221 -4.51 11.99 10.69
N LEU A 222 -4.90 10.72 10.76
CA LEU A 222 -4.76 9.89 11.95
C LEU A 222 -3.30 9.66 12.32
N LEU A 223 -2.46 9.34 11.33
CA LEU A 223 -1.06 8.94 11.57
C LEU A 223 -0.11 10.12 11.82
N ALA A 224 -0.39 11.29 11.25
CA ALA A 224 0.48 12.48 11.31
C ALA A 224 0.98 12.89 12.71
N PRO A 225 0.20 12.77 13.80
CA PRO A 225 0.66 13.15 15.14
C PRO A 225 1.68 12.16 15.76
N TYR A 226 1.89 11.00 15.14
CA TYR A 226 2.60 9.89 15.75
C TYR A 226 3.84 9.49 14.94
N PRO A 227 4.90 8.95 15.59
CA PRO A 227 6.04 8.36 14.90
C PRO A 227 5.68 7.00 14.30
N TRP A 228 4.69 6.96 13.40
CA TRP A 228 4.09 5.75 12.87
C TRP A 228 5.10 4.86 12.11
N TRP A 229 6.19 5.44 11.60
CA TRP A 229 7.29 4.72 10.94
C TRP A 229 8.10 3.83 11.89
N ASN A 230 7.93 3.97 13.21
CA ASN A 230 8.53 3.07 14.21
C ASN A 230 7.63 1.86 14.55
N LEU A 231 6.38 1.84 14.06
CA LEU A 231 5.43 0.78 14.38
C LEU A 231 5.85 -0.53 13.72
N VAL A 232 5.72 -1.63 14.47
CA VAL A 232 5.91 -2.99 13.97
C VAL A 232 4.59 -3.77 14.06
N PRO A 233 4.27 -4.63 13.08
CA PRO A 233 3.05 -5.43 13.13
C PRO A 233 3.07 -6.44 14.28
N ASP A 234 1.98 -6.52 15.04
CA ASP A 234 1.78 -7.49 16.11
C ASP A 234 1.23 -8.81 15.56
N THR A 235 2.08 -9.58 14.88
CA THR A 235 1.70 -10.90 14.33
C THR A 235 1.60 -11.98 15.40
N GLY A 236 2.24 -11.77 16.56
CA GLY A 236 2.24 -12.69 17.69
C GLY A 236 1.09 -12.48 18.69
N HIS A 237 0.23 -11.48 18.47
CA HIS A 237 -0.85 -11.10 19.38
C HIS A 237 -0.36 -10.79 20.81
N VAL A 238 0.80 -10.15 20.93
CA VAL A 238 1.38 -9.80 22.24
C VAL A 238 0.68 -8.59 22.86
N VAL A 239 0.19 -7.65 22.04
CA VAL A 239 -0.55 -6.46 22.47
C VAL A 239 -2.05 -6.74 22.44
N VAL A 240 -2.61 -7.14 21.30
CA VAL A 240 -4.04 -7.46 21.20
C VAL A 240 -4.23 -8.96 21.38
N THR A 241 -4.56 -9.38 22.59
CA THR A 241 -4.53 -10.78 23.02
C THR A 241 -5.85 -11.53 22.81
N ALA A 242 -6.97 -10.81 22.63
CA ALA A 242 -8.26 -11.40 22.30
C ALA A 242 -9.18 -10.41 21.59
N GLY A 243 -10.27 -10.90 21.00
CA GLY A 243 -11.27 -10.06 20.31
C GLY A 243 -10.90 -9.64 18.89
N PHE A 244 -9.75 -10.09 18.40
CA PHE A 244 -9.21 -9.76 17.07
C PHE A 244 -9.81 -10.60 15.93
N GLY A 245 -10.83 -11.43 16.17
CA GLY A 245 -11.42 -12.28 15.13
C GLY A 245 -10.50 -13.41 14.64
N THR A 246 -10.72 -13.91 13.44
CA THR A 246 -9.92 -14.99 12.82
C THR A 246 -9.38 -14.53 11.49
N ALA A 247 -8.05 -14.58 11.30
CA ALA A 247 -7.43 -14.29 10.02
C ALA A 247 -7.92 -15.28 8.95
N ALA A 248 -8.28 -14.76 7.78
CA ALA A 248 -8.88 -15.51 6.70
C ALA A 248 -8.19 -15.17 5.37
N PRO A 249 -6.90 -15.46 5.19
CA PRO A 249 -6.12 -15.04 4.02
C PRO A 249 -6.67 -15.55 2.67
N ASN A 250 -7.61 -16.49 2.67
CA ASN A 250 -8.30 -17.02 1.49
C ASN A 250 -9.71 -16.47 1.31
N ASN A 251 -10.09 -15.45 2.07
CA ASN A 251 -11.37 -14.79 1.90
C ASN A 251 -11.33 -14.01 0.59
N LEU A 252 -12.22 -14.41 -0.31
CA LEU A 252 -12.34 -13.79 -1.61
C LEU A 252 -13.26 -12.56 -1.54
N ASN A 253 -14.04 -12.41 -0.46
CA ASN A 253 -14.96 -11.30 -0.28
C ASN A 253 -14.62 -10.48 0.98
N LEU A 254 -13.94 -9.36 0.75
CA LEU A 254 -13.50 -8.42 1.79
C LEU A 254 -14.63 -7.89 2.71
N TYR A 255 -15.88 -7.86 2.24
CA TYR A 255 -17.04 -7.52 3.07
C TYR A 255 -17.27 -8.48 4.25
N ASN A 256 -16.74 -9.70 4.16
CA ASN A 256 -16.86 -10.72 5.21
C ASN A 256 -15.67 -10.73 6.19
N ALA A 257 -14.69 -9.86 6.02
CA ALA A 257 -13.51 -9.86 6.88
C ALA A 257 -13.88 -9.40 8.30
N THR A 258 -13.38 -10.12 9.29
CA THR A 258 -13.66 -9.86 10.73
C THR A 258 -12.39 -9.69 11.56
N TYR A 259 -11.22 -9.85 10.94
CA TYR A 259 -9.94 -9.91 11.63
C TYR A 259 -9.41 -8.52 11.93
N ALA A 260 -9.04 -8.26 13.18
CA ALA A 260 -8.37 -7.04 13.58
C ALA A 260 -6.85 -7.16 13.41
N THR A 261 -6.23 -6.07 12.99
CA THR A 261 -4.79 -5.95 12.76
C THR A 261 -4.22 -4.85 13.64
N ASN A 262 -2.99 -5.01 14.11
CA ASN A 262 -2.36 -4.09 15.04
C ASN A 262 -0.91 -3.84 14.64
N ALA A 263 -0.50 -2.57 14.69
CA ALA A 263 0.90 -2.18 14.67
C ALA A 263 1.22 -1.32 15.90
N TRP A 264 2.38 -1.56 16.52
CA TRP A 264 2.71 -0.98 17.81
C TRP A 264 4.21 -0.70 17.95
N SER A 265 4.55 0.18 18.89
CA SER A 265 5.92 0.48 19.31
C SER A 265 5.96 0.57 20.82
N SER A 266 6.76 -0.30 21.45
CA SER A 266 6.97 -0.25 22.90
C SER A 266 7.69 1.04 23.32
N SER A 267 8.71 1.45 22.57
CA SER A 267 9.53 2.64 22.87
C SER A 267 8.76 3.93 22.74
N ASP A 268 7.89 4.04 21.74
CA ASP A 268 7.05 5.22 21.56
C ASP A 268 5.81 5.17 22.45
N SER A 269 5.55 4.00 23.08
CA SER A 269 4.29 3.69 23.76
C SER A 269 3.11 4.08 22.87
N LEU A 270 3.01 3.40 21.73
CA LEU A 270 2.00 3.64 20.72
C LEU A 270 1.45 2.31 20.21
N ALA A 271 0.13 2.21 20.05
CA ALA A 271 -0.50 1.13 19.31
C ALA A 271 -1.67 1.66 18.49
N ILE A 272 -1.79 1.14 17.26
CA ILE A 272 -2.87 1.46 16.33
C ILE A 272 -3.48 0.13 15.90
N VAL A 273 -4.73 -0.10 16.28
CA VAL A 273 -5.46 -1.34 15.99
C VAL A 273 -6.64 -1.03 15.08
N TYR A 274 -6.69 -1.63 13.90
CA TYR A 274 -7.83 -1.55 13.01
C TYR A 274 -8.69 -2.81 13.12
N THR A 275 -10.01 -2.64 13.25
CA THR A 275 -11.00 -3.71 13.15
C THR A 275 -12.05 -3.37 12.09
N PRO A 276 -12.39 -4.29 11.17
CA PRO A 276 -13.41 -4.06 10.14
C PRO A 276 -14.85 -4.21 10.66
N VAL A 277 -15.01 -4.70 11.90
CA VAL A 277 -16.31 -5.01 12.51
C VAL A 277 -16.36 -4.57 13.98
N SER A 278 -17.57 -4.38 14.49
CA SER A 278 -17.82 -4.17 15.92
C SER A 278 -17.30 -5.34 16.75
N THR A 279 -16.49 -5.05 17.77
CA THR A 279 -15.86 -6.06 18.62
C THR A 279 -15.47 -5.49 19.99
N THR A 280 -14.99 -6.35 20.88
CA THR A 280 -14.28 -5.94 22.10
C THR A 280 -12.87 -6.50 22.05
N LEU A 281 -11.89 -5.61 21.94
CA LEU A 281 -10.47 -5.96 21.91
C LEU A 281 -9.93 -6.06 23.34
N SER A 282 -9.29 -7.18 23.68
CA SER A 282 -8.52 -7.29 24.91
C SER A 282 -7.06 -6.93 24.62
N VAL A 283 -6.55 -5.91 25.32
CA VAL A 283 -5.21 -5.38 25.12
C VAL A 283 -4.36 -5.59 26.37
N ASN A 284 -3.20 -6.20 26.21
CA ASN A 284 -2.19 -6.31 27.25
C ASN A 284 -1.46 -4.97 27.44
N MET A 285 -1.91 -4.19 28.43
CA MET A 285 -1.39 -2.86 28.72
C MET A 285 0.02 -2.90 29.34
N ALA A 286 0.46 -4.05 29.83
CA ALA A 286 1.79 -4.22 30.44
C ALA A 286 2.96 -4.11 29.42
N ASN A 287 2.67 -4.11 28.12
CA ASN A 287 3.68 -3.93 27.07
C ASN A 287 4.11 -2.46 26.87
N PHE A 288 3.38 -1.51 27.46
CA PHE A 288 3.65 -0.07 27.32
C PHE A 288 4.44 0.46 28.53
N SER A 289 5.37 1.40 28.27
CA SER A 289 6.25 1.92 29.32
C SER A 289 5.59 2.98 30.23
N LYS A 290 4.40 3.44 29.87
CA LYS A 290 3.63 4.47 30.59
C LYS A 290 2.13 4.20 30.45
N SER A 291 1.34 4.74 31.38
CA SER A 291 -0.11 4.83 31.22
C SER A 291 -0.49 5.54 29.92
N MET A 292 -1.58 5.09 29.30
CA MET A 292 -1.91 5.41 27.91
C MET A 292 -3.20 6.21 27.82
N ASN A 293 -3.24 7.23 26.97
CA ASN A 293 -4.50 7.77 26.48
C ASN A 293 -5.07 6.80 25.45
N ALA A 294 -6.38 6.62 25.47
CA ALA A 294 -7.07 5.79 24.50
C ALA A 294 -8.17 6.59 23.79
N SER A 295 -8.31 6.35 22.49
CA SER A 295 -9.37 6.92 21.66
C SER A 295 -9.84 5.93 20.59
N TRP A 296 -11.12 6.02 20.23
CA TRP A 296 -11.65 5.42 19.01
C TRP A 296 -11.65 6.45 17.90
N PHE A 297 -11.04 6.10 16.78
CA PHE A 297 -11.12 6.86 15.54
C PHE A 297 -12.09 6.17 14.59
N ASP A 298 -13.09 6.94 14.16
CA ASP A 298 -14.00 6.65 13.06
C ASP A 298 -13.25 6.92 11.75
N PRO A 299 -13.00 5.90 10.92
CA PRO A 299 -12.33 6.04 9.61
C PRO A 299 -13.01 7.00 8.63
N THR A 300 -14.24 7.46 8.92
CA THR A 300 -14.96 8.52 8.18
C THR A 300 -14.65 9.95 8.70
N GLY A 301 -13.79 10.09 9.71
CA GLY A 301 -13.04 11.32 9.98
C GLY A 301 -13.04 11.88 11.40
N THR A 302 -13.59 11.18 12.40
CA THR A 302 -13.71 11.71 13.77
C THR A 302 -12.96 10.87 14.81
N SER A 303 -12.37 11.52 15.82
CA SER A 303 -11.73 10.84 16.96
C SER A 303 -12.49 11.13 18.24
N THR A 304 -12.74 10.09 19.03
CA THR A 304 -13.41 10.17 20.33
C THR A 304 -12.50 9.60 21.42
N ALA A 305 -12.07 10.46 22.34
CA ALA A 305 -11.33 10.03 23.53
C ALA A 305 -12.21 9.17 24.44
N ILE A 306 -11.67 8.05 24.92
CA ILE A 306 -12.39 7.14 25.81
C ILE A 306 -11.81 7.09 27.23
N GLY A 307 -10.58 7.56 27.43
CA GLY A 307 -10.02 7.77 28.76
C GLY A 307 -8.51 7.56 28.85
N PHE A 308 -8.05 7.52 30.10
CA PHE A 308 -6.66 7.28 30.46
C PHE A 308 -6.55 5.97 31.24
N PHE A 309 -5.67 5.07 30.80
CA PHE A 309 -5.60 3.70 31.27
C PHE A 309 -4.22 3.39 31.85
N PRO A 310 -4.14 2.67 32.99
CA PRO A 310 -2.86 2.24 33.54
C PRO A 310 -2.19 1.23 32.61
N ASN A 311 -0.85 1.22 32.57
CA ASN A 311 -0.05 0.27 31.80
C ASN A 311 0.13 -1.08 32.51
N THR A 312 -0.92 -1.59 33.13
CA THR A 312 -0.87 -2.82 33.92
C THR A 312 -2.02 -3.75 33.56
N GLY A 313 -1.71 -5.04 33.51
CA GLY A 313 -2.68 -6.08 33.22
C GLY A 313 -3.29 -5.98 31.82
N SER A 314 -4.52 -6.49 31.70
CA SER A 314 -5.30 -6.47 30.46
C SER A 314 -6.47 -5.50 30.58
N GLN A 315 -6.78 -4.79 29.50
CA GLN A 315 -7.92 -3.88 29.39
C GLN A 315 -8.78 -4.24 28.19
N ASN A 316 -10.10 -4.13 28.34
CA ASN A 316 -11.05 -4.36 27.26
C ASN A 316 -11.49 -3.03 26.65
N PHE A 317 -11.38 -2.93 25.33
CA PHE A 317 -11.81 -1.79 24.55
C PHE A 317 -12.93 -2.24 23.60
N THR A 318 -14.17 -1.85 23.91
CA THR A 318 -15.35 -2.14 23.08
C THR A 318 -15.54 -1.03 22.05
N THR A 319 -15.72 -1.40 20.79
CA THR A 319 -16.03 -0.45 19.72
C THR A 319 -17.34 0.29 20.01
N PRO A 320 -17.48 1.56 19.61
CA PRO A 320 -18.76 2.26 19.71
C PRO A 320 -19.89 1.48 19.00
N SER A 321 -21.09 1.50 19.58
CA SER A 321 -22.25 0.76 19.07
C SER A 321 -22.91 1.41 17.86
N THR A 322 -22.67 2.70 17.65
CA THR A 322 -23.26 3.49 16.56
C THR A 322 -22.53 3.17 15.26
N ALA A 323 -23.30 2.92 14.21
CA ALA A 323 -22.74 2.83 12.86
C ALA A 323 -22.27 4.21 12.38
N HIS A 324 -21.30 4.22 11.48
CA HIS A 324 -20.89 5.45 10.79
C HIS A 324 -22.01 5.97 9.90
N SER A 325 -21.84 7.18 9.35
CA SER A 325 -22.84 7.77 8.44
C SER A 325 -23.11 6.93 7.18
N ASP A 326 -22.18 6.07 6.79
CA ASP A 326 -22.31 5.14 5.67
C ASP A 326 -22.85 3.75 6.08
N GLY A 327 -23.21 3.57 7.36
CA GLY A 327 -23.77 2.33 7.91
C GLY A 327 -22.72 1.27 8.29
N THR A 328 -21.43 1.59 8.16
CA THR A 328 -20.34 0.64 8.45
C THR A 328 -19.91 0.71 9.91
N HIS A 329 -19.06 -0.24 10.31
CA HIS A 329 -18.67 -0.47 11.71
C HIS A 329 -17.16 -0.74 11.87
N ASP A 330 -16.34 -0.24 10.94
CA ASP A 330 -14.89 -0.32 11.07
C ASP A 330 -14.35 0.73 12.03
N TRP A 331 -13.45 0.36 12.94
CA TRP A 331 -12.93 1.29 13.95
C TRP A 331 -11.42 1.16 14.08
N VAL A 332 -10.77 2.27 14.44
CA VAL A 332 -9.36 2.27 14.82
C VAL A 332 -9.21 2.63 16.29
N LEU A 333 -8.66 1.71 17.10
CA LEU A 333 -8.22 2.01 18.46
C LEU A 333 -6.83 2.64 18.39
N VAL A 334 -6.65 3.78 19.07
CA VAL A 334 -5.35 4.42 19.23
C VAL A 334 -5.01 4.48 20.71
N LEU A 335 -3.81 4.00 21.07
CA LEU A 335 -3.24 4.09 22.41
C LEU A 335 -1.91 4.87 22.33
N HIS A 336 -1.73 5.95 23.11
CA HIS A 336 -0.51 6.79 23.06
C HIS A 336 -0.13 7.49 24.38
#